data_AF-A0A378WMR2-F1
#
_entry.id   AF-A0A378WMR2-F1
#
_cell.length_a   1.000
_cell.length_b   1.000
_cell.length_c   1.000
_cell.angle_alpha   90.00
_cell.angle_beta   90.00
_cell.angle_gamma   90.00
#
_symmetry.space_group_name_H-M   'P 1'
#
loop_
_entity.id
_entity.type
_entity.pdbx_description
1 polymer ?
#
loop_
_entity_poly.entity_id
_entity_poly.type
_entity_poly.pdbx_seq_one_letter_code
_entity_poly.pdbx_strand_id
1 'polypeptide(L)'
;MASALSAIEQQVADHRRAAAQERSAEAELRLATSLCELAKACLDTKTEGADRDRAPAALEPAQEAVLIRLHWLTAGHVTAQFAGQVTEALRLFEQAARTIGHRELATATIRQACDAYHQVAQNYPMAAGVCADGLSKCGVWLCRLDPESAVAASAEAVRIRAGLFAANPDQAGRYLASLNMLLRTLMIGRARKQALAMYRERYSAWTTPEMTTRLRETSIDELEFTSKTHAALVKLECPTLERAGYLTQQQILYQTAGDLTTIEEINWKLGLVGLKPLAAGALADPPSKPMEIATSYGALSVRCADADAVARVRAAVIEAYAADGAHPVDSSAFAGVGETHWHMPDPVLNADPKLGDDVVLLQRAGSWVHVLSLFWELAPTGKNPLALRLSRQWPVLAVNTIENLTYELCWYADGAARQFAALGRPAGQEPLDTPLAPLDFAMLADYGADYASETQVRAAFGNSGMFAKLTNLPASGIRQAGQARALADYGDQILFFRGGTRQG
;
A
#
# COMPACT_ATOMS: atom_id res chain seq x y z
N MET A 1 35.32 -29.10 -0.69
CA MET A 1 33.97 -29.55 -1.08
C MET A 1 33.95 -30.96 -1.68
N ALA A 2 34.78 -31.30 -2.67
CA ALA A 2 34.79 -32.64 -3.27
C ALA A 2 35.01 -33.79 -2.26
N SER A 3 35.89 -33.59 -1.26
CA SER A 3 36.12 -34.55 -0.17
C SER A 3 34.94 -34.70 0.79
N ALA A 4 34.16 -33.64 1.02
CA ALA A 4 32.99 -33.67 1.90
C ALA A 4 31.80 -34.38 1.23
N LEU A 5 31.55 -34.12 -0.05
CA LEU A 5 30.50 -34.81 -0.80
C LEU A 5 30.77 -36.32 -0.91
N SER A 6 32.03 -36.70 -1.18
CA SER A 6 32.43 -38.11 -1.24
C SER A 6 32.24 -38.84 0.10
N ALA A 7 32.48 -38.17 1.23
CA ALA A 7 32.20 -38.74 2.55
C ALA A 7 30.69 -39.00 2.77
N ILE A 8 29.84 -38.07 2.35
CA ILE A 8 28.37 -38.22 2.43
C ILE A 8 27.89 -39.35 1.49
N GLU A 9 28.43 -39.43 0.26
CA GLU A 9 28.13 -40.53 -0.68
C GLU A 9 28.47 -41.90 -0.08
N GLN A 10 29.64 -42.01 0.57
CA GLN A 10 30.05 -43.24 1.24
C GLN A 10 29.13 -43.58 2.42
N GLN A 11 28.76 -42.59 3.24
CA GLN A 11 27.83 -42.76 4.35
C GLN A 11 26.45 -43.27 3.87
N VAL A 12 25.93 -42.71 2.77
CA VAL A 12 24.67 -43.19 2.17
C VAL A 12 24.81 -44.64 1.70
N ALA A 13 25.92 -45.01 1.08
CA ALA A 13 26.16 -46.39 0.65
C ALA A 13 26.21 -47.37 1.84
N ASP A 14 26.80 -46.95 2.96
CA ASP A 14 26.86 -47.74 4.19
C ASP A 14 25.47 -47.90 4.82
N HIS A 15 24.72 -46.80 4.94
CA HIS A 15 23.35 -46.84 5.44
C HIS A 15 22.41 -47.65 4.55
N ARG A 16 22.59 -47.62 3.22
CA ARG A 16 21.77 -48.42 2.28
C ARG A 16 22.03 -49.90 2.45
N ARG A 17 23.31 -50.30 2.65
CA ARG A 17 23.67 -51.69 2.97
C ARG A 17 23.06 -52.14 4.30
N ALA A 18 23.13 -51.28 5.33
CA ALA A 18 22.53 -51.57 6.64
C ALA A 18 21.01 -51.72 6.54
N ALA A 19 20.31 -50.81 5.85
CA ALA A 19 18.86 -50.89 5.64
C ALA A 19 18.43 -52.19 4.94
N ALA A 20 19.17 -52.63 3.91
CA ALA A 20 18.89 -53.88 3.20
C ALA A 20 19.10 -55.14 4.07
N GLN A 21 20.05 -55.09 5.01
CA GLN A 21 20.37 -56.19 5.91
C GLN A 21 19.44 -56.25 7.13
N GLU A 22 19.23 -55.12 7.80
CA GLU A 22 18.47 -55.02 9.05
C GLU A 22 16.95 -55.05 8.79
N ARG A 23 16.49 -54.50 7.66
CA ARG A 23 15.06 -54.36 7.29
C ARG A 23 14.21 -53.81 8.43
N SER A 24 14.75 -52.82 9.14
CA SER A 24 14.14 -52.19 10.30
C SER A 24 13.77 -50.74 9.97
N ALA A 25 12.74 -50.22 10.65
CA ALA A 25 12.35 -48.82 10.53
C ALA A 25 13.51 -47.87 10.86
N GLU A 26 14.29 -48.20 11.89
CA GLU A 26 15.43 -47.38 12.30
C GLU A 26 16.49 -47.30 11.19
N ALA A 27 16.85 -48.43 10.57
CA ALA A 27 17.84 -48.45 9.51
C ALA A 27 17.38 -47.70 8.26
N GLU A 28 16.12 -47.85 7.86
CA GLU A 28 15.55 -47.14 6.72
C GLU A 28 15.44 -45.63 6.99
N LEU A 29 15.06 -45.22 8.20
CA LEU A 29 14.98 -43.80 8.56
C LEU A 29 16.37 -43.14 8.71
N ARG A 30 17.38 -43.90 9.15
CA ARG A 30 18.79 -43.47 9.09
C ARG A 30 19.22 -43.26 7.63
N LEU A 31 18.89 -44.19 6.74
CA LEU A 31 19.13 -44.05 5.30
C LEU A 31 18.45 -42.79 4.74
N ALA A 32 17.15 -42.61 4.98
CA ALA A 32 16.40 -41.44 4.52
C ALA A 32 17.01 -40.11 5.02
N THR A 33 17.58 -40.09 6.22
CA THR A 33 18.28 -38.92 6.77
C THR A 33 19.55 -38.61 5.98
N SER A 34 20.42 -39.60 5.77
CA SER A 34 21.63 -39.42 4.95
C SER A 34 21.34 -39.09 3.48
N LEU A 35 20.23 -39.59 2.93
CA LEU A 35 19.79 -39.25 1.58
C LEU A 35 19.36 -37.78 1.47
N CYS A 36 18.68 -37.22 2.49
CA CYS A 36 18.38 -35.79 2.53
C CYS A 36 19.67 -34.94 2.63
N GLU A 37 20.65 -35.38 3.41
CA GLU A 37 21.96 -34.72 3.52
C GLU A 37 22.70 -34.72 2.17
N LEU A 38 22.71 -35.87 1.47
CA LEU A 38 23.30 -35.98 0.14
C LEU A 38 22.60 -35.08 -0.87
N ALA A 39 21.26 -35.10 -0.92
CA ALA A 39 20.48 -34.27 -1.83
C ALA A 39 20.76 -32.77 -1.60
N LYS A 40 20.84 -32.34 -0.34
CA LYS A 40 21.18 -30.96 0.02
C LYS A 40 22.60 -30.61 -0.43
N ALA A 41 23.59 -31.44 -0.12
CA ALA A 41 24.97 -31.23 -0.53
C ALA A 41 25.12 -31.14 -2.06
N CYS A 42 24.36 -31.96 -2.81
CA CYS A 42 24.31 -31.87 -4.27
C CYS A 42 23.74 -30.52 -4.74
N LEU A 43 22.65 -30.03 -4.16
CA LEU A 43 22.05 -28.73 -4.51
C LEU A 43 22.99 -27.55 -4.24
N ASP A 44 23.72 -27.59 -3.11
CA ASP A 44 24.62 -26.50 -2.69
C ASP A 44 25.82 -26.32 -3.64
N THR A 45 26.18 -27.35 -4.41
CA THR A 45 27.24 -27.25 -5.44
C THR A 45 26.96 -26.21 -6.52
N LYS A 46 25.69 -25.84 -6.73
CA LYS A 46 25.29 -24.81 -7.69
C LYS A 46 25.58 -23.38 -7.19
N THR A 47 25.58 -23.17 -5.88
CA THR A 47 25.71 -21.84 -5.26
C THR A 47 27.13 -21.55 -4.77
N GLU A 48 27.94 -22.56 -4.49
CA GLU A 48 29.21 -22.41 -3.76
C GLU A 48 30.48 -22.47 -4.63
N GLY A 49 30.41 -22.13 -5.92
CA GLY A 49 31.61 -22.05 -6.76
C GLY A 49 32.37 -23.37 -6.91
N ALA A 50 31.67 -24.51 -6.77
CA ALA A 50 32.25 -25.83 -6.95
C ALA A 50 32.72 -26.02 -8.41
N ASP A 51 33.81 -26.79 -8.60
CA ASP A 51 34.39 -27.08 -9.93
C ASP A 51 33.39 -27.70 -10.92
N ARG A 52 32.31 -28.33 -10.41
CA ARG A 52 31.24 -28.93 -11.22
C ARG A 52 29.89 -28.86 -10.51
N ASP A 53 28.87 -28.40 -11.24
CA ASP A 53 27.47 -28.46 -10.79
C ASP A 53 27.00 -29.92 -10.68
N ARG A 54 26.69 -30.34 -9.46
CA ARG A 54 26.17 -31.67 -9.10
C ARG A 54 24.70 -31.59 -8.66
N ALA A 55 24.04 -30.44 -8.77
CA ALA A 55 22.63 -30.29 -8.40
C ALA A 55 21.70 -31.28 -9.13
N PRO A 56 21.95 -31.70 -10.38
CA PRO A 56 21.14 -32.74 -11.01
C PRO A 56 21.16 -34.10 -10.29
N ALA A 57 22.22 -34.41 -9.55
CA ALA A 57 22.32 -35.66 -8.79
C ALA A 57 21.47 -35.65 -7.49
N ALA A 58 20.86 -34.52 -7.12
CA ALA A 58 20.05 -34.42 -5.91
C ALA A 58 18.67 -35.11 -6.02
N LEU A 59 18.19 -35.38 -7.24
CA LEU A 59 16.82 -35.81 -7.47
C LEU A 59 16.51 -37.20 -6.92
N GLU A 60 17.33 -38.19 -7.31
CA GLU A 60 17.16 -39.57 -6.83
C GLU A 60 17.21 -39.69 -5.31
N PRO A 61 18.25 -39.19 -4.61
CA PRO A 61 18.31 -39.33 -3.16
C PRO A 61 17.18 -38.58 -2.46
N ALA A 62 16.75 -37.43 -2.98
CA ALA A 62 15.60 -36.72 -2.43
C ALA A 62 14.30 -37.52 -2.61
N GLN A 63 14.09 -38.14 -3.78
CA GLN A 63 12.91 -38.95 -4.05
C GLN A 63 12.87 -40.20 -3.15
N GLU A 64 13.97 -40.95 -3.07
CA GLU A 64 14.06 -42.15 -2.24
C GLU A 64 13.81 -41.81 -0.76
N ALA A 65 14.37 -40.71 -0.26
CA ALA A 65 14.12 -40.23 1.10
C ALA A 65 12.63 -39.94 1.36
N VAL A 66 11.94 -39.32 0.40
CA VAL A 66 10.49 -39.08 0.48
C VAL A 66 9.74 -40.40 0.56
N LEU A 67 10.02 -41.34 -0.36
CA LEU A 67 9.30 -42.61 -0.44
C LEU A 67 9.46 -43.45 0.83
N ILE A 68 10.68 -43.54 1.38
CA ILE A 68 10.93 -44.23 2.66
C ILE A 68 10.10 -43.57 3.77
N ARG A 69 10.10 -42.24 3.86
CA ARG A 69 9.38 -41.53 4.92
C ARG A 69 7.86 -41.67 4.78
N LEU A 70 7.32 -41.64 3.56
CA LEU A 70 5.90 -41.88 3.31
C LEU A 70 5.48 -43.32 3.62
N HIS A 71 6.33 -44.29 3.34
CA HIS A 71 6.11 -45.68 3.73
C HIS A 71 5.93 -45.81 5.25
N TRP A 72 6.86 -45.27 6.02
CA TRP A 72 6.76 -45.34 7.49
C TRP A 72 5.65 -44.46 8.06
N LEU A 73 5.32 -43.35 7.40
CA LEU A 73 4.17 -42.54 7.79
C LEU A 73 2.87 -43.36 7.71
N THR A 74 2.65 -44.06 6.58
CA THR A 74 1.46 -44.91 6.40
C THR A 74 1.47 -46.14 7.31
N ALA A 75 2.66 -46.64 7.68
CA ALA A 75 2.85 -47.70 8.65
C ALA A 75 2.63 -47.27 10.14
N GLY A 76 2.36 -45.99 10.41
CA GLY A 76 1.98 -45.52 11.74
C GLY A 76 3.04 -44.69 12.48
N HIS A 77 4.14 -44.30 11.85
CA HIS A 77 5.09 -43.35 12.41
C HIS A 77 4.53 -41.92 12.32
N VAL A 78 3.54 -41.58 13.13
CA VAL A 78 2.73 -40.36 12.97
C VAL A 78 3.02 -39.26 14.01
N THR A 79 4.23 -39.22 14.54
CA THR A 79 4.62 -38.15 15.48
C THR A 79 4.75 -36.81 14.75
N ALA A 80 4.53 -35.70 15.47
CA ALA A 80 4.69 -34.36 14.90
C ALA A 80 6.12 -34.12 14.35
N GLN A 81 7.14 -34.63 15.06
CA GLN A 81 8.52 -34.60 14.61
C GLN A 81 8.69 -35.33 13.28
N PHE A 82 8.12 -36.53 13.14
CA PHE A 82 8.23 -37.31 11.92
C PHE A 82 7.52 -36.64 10.74
N ALA A 83 6.33 -36.08 10.94
CA ALA A 83 5.63 -35.31 9.91
C ALA A 83 6.46 -34.09 9.43
N GLY A 84 7.19 -33.44 10.34
CA GLY A 84 8.16 -32.40 10.00
C GLY A 84 9.28 -32.92 9.08
N GLN A 85 9.81 -34.11 9.36
CA GLN A 85 10.83 -34.75 8.52
C GLN A 85 10.31 -35.15 7.14
N VAL A 86 9.06 -35.64 7.03
CA VAL A 86 8.41 -35.92 5.74
C VAL A 86 8.27 -34.63 4.93
N THR A 87 7.83 -33.55 5.57
CA THR A 87 7.67 -32.24 4.91
C THR A 87 8.99 -31.69 4.40
N GLU A 88 10.06 -31.81 5.18
CA GLU A 88 11.40 -31.38 4.77
C GLU A 88 11.95 -32.20 3.59
N ALA A 89 11.77 -33.52 3.62
CA ALA A 89 12.16 -34.39 2.50
C ALA A 89 11.41 -34.01 1.22
N LEU A 90 10.09 -33.75 1.31
CA LEU A 90 9.28 -33.32 0.17
C LEU A 90 9.72 -31.94 -0.36
N ARG A 91 10.08 -31.01 0.52
CA ARG A 91 10.62 -29.68 0.15
C ARG A 91 11.93 -29.81 -0.63
N LEU A 92 12.85 -30.66 -0.15
CA LEU A 92 14.11 -30.94 -0.84
C LEU A 92 13.88 -31.59 -2.20
N PHE A 93 12.95 -32.55 -2.28
CA PHE A 93 12.57 -33.20 -3.53
C PHE A 93 11.98 -32.22 -4.54
N GLU A 94 11.05 -31.34 -4.14
CA GLU A 94 10.51 -30.31 -5.03
C GLU A 94 11.63 -29.40 -5.57
N GLN A 95 12.54 -28.97 -4.69
CA GLN A 95 13.67 -28.12 -5.07
C GLN A 95 14.59 -28.83 -6.09
N ALA A 96 14.89 -30.12 -5.89
CA ALA A 96 15.67 -30.93 -6.81
C ALA A 96 14.95 -31.11 -8.15
N ALA A 97 13.67 -31.47 -8.14
CA ALA A 97 12.88 -31.69 -9.35
C ALA A 97 12.72 -30.40 -10.17
N ARG A 98 12.54 -29.25 -9.51
CA ARG A 98 12.49 -27.93 -10.16
C ARG A 98 13.83 -27.53 -10.79
N THR A 99 14.94 -27.89 -10.15
CA THR A 99 16.29 -27.57 -10.66
C THR A 99 16.57 -28.24 -11.99
N ILE A 100 16.03 -29.43 -12.22
CA ILE A 100 16.31 -30.26 -13.40
C ILE A 100 15.16 -30.21 -14.42
N GLY A 101 13.96 -29.83 -14.00
CA GLY A 101 12.79 -29.75 -14.86
C GLY A 101 12.00 -31.06 -15.02
N HIS A 102 12.19 -32.05 -14.13
CA HIS A 102 11.48 -33.33 -14.16
C HIS A 102 10.04 -33.21 -13.60
N ARG A 103 9.17 -32.53 -14.36
CA ARG A 103 7.79 -32.25 -13.94
C ARG A 103 6.95 -33.50 -13.68
N GLU A 104 7.02 -34.50 -14.55
CA GLU A 104 6.19 -35.72 -14.44
C GLU A 104 6.51 -36.52 -13.17
N LEU A 105 7.80 -36.70 -12.88
CA LEU A 105 8.26 -37.38 -11.67
C LEU A 105 7.86 -36.61 -10.40
N ALA A 106 7.97 -35.28 -10.44
CA ALA A 106 7.51 -34.41 -9.36
C ALA A 106 6.01 -34.61 -9.09
N THR A 107 5.19 -34.55 -10.14
CA THR A 107 3.74 -34.75 -10.05
C THR A 107 3.41 -36.12 -9.46
N ALA A 108 4.03 -37.19 -9.97
CA ALA A 108 3.76 -38.56 -9.50
C ALA A 108 4.09 -38.74 -8.01
N THR A 109 5.27 -38.27 -7.58
CA THR A 109 5.73 -38.41 -6.20
C THR A 109 4.89 -37.55 -5.24
N ILE A 110 4.52 -36.33 -5.63
CA ILE A 110 3.67 -35.47 -4.80
C ILE A 110 2.24 -36.02 -4.69
N ARG A 111 1.71 -36.65 -5.75
CA ARG A 111 0.41 -37.36 -5.68
C ARG A 111 0.47 -38.53 -4.69
N GLN A 112 1.52 -39.35 -4.71
CA GLN A 112 1.72 -40.40 -3.71
C GLN A 112 1.78 -39.85 -2.27
N ALA A 113 2.39 -38.67 -2.08
CA ALA A 113 2.37 -38.00 -0.79
C ALA A 113 0.95 -37.58 -0.38
N CYS A 114 0.12 -37.11 -1.32
CA CYS A 114 -1.29 -36.78 -1.06
C CYS A 114 -2.06 -38.03 -0.60
N ASP A 115 -1.90 -39.15 -1.31
CA ASP A 115 -2.57 -40.41 -0.99
C ASP A 115 -2.14 -40.92 0.40
N ALA A 116 -0.85 -40.86 0.71
CA ALA A 116 -0.31 -41.21 2.02
C ALA A 116 -0.89 -40.33 3.13
N TYR A 117 -0.92 -39.00 2.97
CA TYR A 117 -1.51 -38.10 3.96
C TYR A 117 -3.02 -38.35 4.14
N HIS A 118 -3.75 -38.63 3.07
CA HIS A 118 -5.17 -38.97 3.12
C HIS A 118 -5.41 -40.26 3.93
N GLN A 119 -4.67 -41.33 3.61
CA GLN A 119 -4.73 -42.61 4.32
C GLN A 119 -4.39 -42.44 5.81
N VAL A 120 -3.34 -41.68 6.11
CA VAL A 120 -2.88 -41.46 7.49
C VAL A 120 -3.89 -40.67 8.30
N ALA A 121 -4.51 -39.64 7.71
CA ALA A 121 -5.55 -38.87 8.38
C ALA A 121 -6.79 -39.71 8.74
N GLN A 122 -7.10 -40.73 7.93
CA GLN A 122 -8.20 -41.67 8.20
C GLN A 122 -7.84 -42.68 9.30
N ASN A 123 -6.63 -43.25 9.23
CA ASN A 123 -6.21 -44.33 10.13
C ASN A 123 -5.75 -43.83 11.50
N TYR A 124 -5.23 -42.59 11.56
CA TYR A 124 -4.65 -42.00 12.76
C TYR A 124 -5.23 -40.60 13.02
N PRO A 125 -6.40 -40.49 13.68
CA PRO A 125 -7.07 -39.20 13.89
C PRO A 125 -6.20 -38.13 14.58
N MET A 126 -5.29 -38.56 15.48
CA MET A 126 -4.32 -37.69 16.15
C MET A 126 -3.32 -37.02 15.19
N ALA A 127 -3.12 -37.59 13.99
CA ALA A 127 -2.23 -37.09 12.95
C ALA A 127 -2.96 -36.22 11.91
N ALA A 128 -4.29 -36.14 11.94
CA ALA A 128 -5.08 -35.47 10.92
C ALA A 128 -4.65 -34.00 10.71
N GLY A 129 -4.28 -33.29 11.79
CA GLY A 129 -3.79 -31.92 11.71
C GLY A 129 -2.51 -31.78 10.89
N VAL A 130 -1.53 -32.65 11.10
CA VAL A 130 -0.26 -32.62 10.35
C VAL A 130 -0.44 -33.11 8.92
N CYS A 131 -1.36 -34.05 8.67
CA CYS A 131 -1.72 -34.48 7.33
C CYS A 131 -2.37 -33.34 6.52
N ALA A 132 -3.24 -32.53 7.13
CA ALA A 132 -3.82 -31.36 6.47
C ALA A 132 -2.76 -30.30 6.09
N ASP A 133 -1.73 -30.12 6.92
CA ASP A 133 -0.59 -29.25 6.59
C ASP A 133 0.22 -29.80 5.43
N GLY A 134 0.51 -31.11 5.43
CA GLY A 134 1.17 -31.81 4.34
C GLY A 134 0.41 -31.68 3.02
N LEU A 135 -0.90 -31.95 3.03
CA LEU A 135 -1.78 -31.79 1.87
C LEU A 135 -1.83 -30.35 1.35
N SER A 136 -1.82 -29.36 2.24
CA SER A 136 -1.76 -27.94 1.85
C SER A 136 -0.45 -27.62 1.12
N LYS A 137 0.68 -28.18 1.55
CA LYS A 137 1.98 -28.03 0.85
C LYS A 137 1.98 -28.75 -0.49
N CYS A 138 1.46 -29.97 -0.56
CA CYS A 138 1.29 -30.69 -1.82
C CYS A 138 0.43 -29.89 -2.82
N GLY A 139 -0.66 -29.27 -2.35
CA GLY A 139 -1.49 -28.38 -3.15
C GLY A 139 -0.68 -27.25 -3.80
N VAL A 140 0.16 -26.55 -3.03
CA VAL A 140 1.03 -25.49 -3.55
C VAL A 140 1.99 -25.99 -4.63
N TRP A 141 2.64 -27.13 -4.41
CA TRP A 141 3.59 -27.68 -5.38
C TRP A 141 2.91 -28.17 -6.66
N LEU A 142 1.71 -28.75 -6.54
CA LEU A 142 0.93 -29.23 -7.69
C LEU A 142 0.28 -28.09 -8.48
N CYS A 143 0.09 -26.90 -7.91
CA CYS A 143 -0.63 -25.78 -8.55
C CYS A 143 -0.23 -25.50 -10.01
N ARG A 144 1.06 -25.64 -10.35
CA ARG A 144 1.58 -25.41 -11.71
C ARG A 144 1.90 -26.69 -12.49
N LEU A 145 1.87 -27.84 -11.83
CA LEU A 145 2.20 -29.14 -12.40
C LEU A 145 0.94 -29.90 -12.81
N ASP A 146 -0.07 -29.84 -11.96
CA ASP A 146 -1.35 -30.54 -12.08
C ASP A 146 -2.42 -29.81 -11.23
N PRO A 147 -3.09 -28.81 -11.81
CA PRO A 147 -4.07 -27.99 -11.11
C PRO A 147 -5.27 -28.77 -10.54
N GLU A 148 -5.64 -29.91 -11.11
CA GLU A 148 -6.77 -30.71 -10.62
C GLU A 148 -6.39 -31.44 -9.33
N SER A 149 -5.24 -32.12 -9.30
CA SER A 149 -4.76 -32.73 -8.04
C SER A 149 -4.41 -31.68 -6.99
N ALA A 150 -3.96 -30.49 -7.39
CA ALA A 150 -3.76 -29.38 -6.46
C ALA A 150 -5.06 -28.98 -5.76
N VAL A 151 -6.16 -28.87 -6.52
CA VAL A 151 -7.51 -28.60 -5.98
C VAL A 151 -7.95 -29.74 -5.07
N ALA A 152 -7.75 -31.00 -5.48
CA ALA A 152 -8.11 -32.16 -4.67
C ALA A 152 -7.36 -32.20 -3.32
N ALA A 153 -6.05 -31.99 -3.32
CA ALA A 153 -5.24 -31.94 -2.11
C ALA A 153 -5.64 -30.77 -1.18
N SER A 154 -5.86 -29.58 -1.76
CA SER A 154 -6.28 -28.40 -0.99
C SER A 154 -7.69 -28.58 -0.41
N ALA A 155 -8.60 -29.19 -1.17
CA ALA A 155 -9.96 -29.52 -0.76
C ALA A 155 -9.97 -30.52 0.41
N GLU A 156 -9.15 -31.55 0.33
CA GLU A 156 -9.03 -32.55 1.39
C GLU A 156 -8.43 -31.97 2.67
N ALA A 157 -7.43 -31.09 2.56
CA ALA A 157 -6.91 -30.34 3.69
C ALA A 157 -8.00 -29.50 4.39
N VAL A 158 -8.84 -28.80 3.60
CA VAL A 158 -9.98 -28.04 4.14
C VAL A 158 -10.99 -28.97 4.81
N ARG A 159 -11.34 -30.11 4.22
CA ARG A 159 -12.26 -31.09 4.80
C ARG A 159 -11.77 -31.60 6.16
N ILE A 160 -10.48 -31.94 6.25
CA ILE A 160 -9.87 -32.38 7.52
C ILE A 160 -9.89 -31.25 8.55
N ARG A 161 -9.49 -30.02 8.16
CA ARG A 161 -9.49 -28.86 9.06
C ARG A 161 -10.89 -28.47 9.52
N ALA A 162 -11.90 -28.65 8.68
CA ALA A 162 -13.31 -28.46 9.04
C ALA A 162 -13.71 -29.39 10.19
N GLY A 163 -13.39 -30.68 10.09
CA GLY A 163 -13.65 -31.64 11.16
C GLY A 163 -12.89 -31.33 12.46
N LEU A 164 -11.62 -30.92 12.35
CA LEU A 164 -10.82 -30.51 13.50
C LEU A 164 -11.36 -29.24 14.17
N PHE A 165 -11.82 -28.26 13.39
CA PHE A 165 -12.43 -27.03 13.89
C PHE A 165 -13.79 -27.28 14.54
N ALA A 166 -14.59 -28.19 13.98
CA ALA A 166 -15.86 -28.60 14.58
C ALA A 166 -15.65 -29.23 15.98
N ALA A 167 -14.58 -30.01 16.14
CA ALA A 167 -14.22 -30.63 17.42
C ALA A 167 -13.51 -29.66 18.39
N ASN A 168 -12.69 -28.74 17.87
CA ASN A 168 -11.94 -27.76 18.64
C ASN A 168 -11.99 -26.37 17.95
N PRO A 169 -12.83 -25.45 18.45
CA PRO A 169 -12.98 -24.11 17.90
C PRO A 169 -11.72 -23.24 17.91
N ASP A 170 -10.75 -23.52 18.78
CA ASP A 170 -9.49 -22.76 18.85
C ASP A 170 -8.60 -22.98 17.60
N GLN A 171 -9.04 -23.83 16.66
CA GLN A 171 -8.37 -24.10 15.38
C GLN A 171 -8.84 -23.16 14.24
N ALA A 172 -9.60 -22.11 14.54
CA ALA A 172 -10.17 -21.18 13.55
C ALA A 172 -9.12 -20.67 12.55
N GLY A 173 -7.99 -20.14 13.04
CA GLY A 173 -6.91 -19.61 12.21
C GLY A 173 -6.37 -20.63 11.20
N ARG A 174 -6.13 -21.88 11.65
CA ARG A 174 -5.65 -22.96 10.77
C ARG A 174 -6.69 -23.36 9.72
N TYR A 175 -7.97 -23.34 10.08
CA TYR A 175 -9.03 -23.64 9.13
C TYR A 175 -9.17 -22.54 8.07
N LEU A 176 -9.12 -21.26 8.48
CA LEU A 176 -9.11 -20.12 7.57
C LEU A 176 -7.90 -20.13 6.63
N ALA A 177 -6.73 -20.55 7.11
CA ALA A 177 -5.53 -20.70 6.28
C ALA A 177 -5.74 -21.74 5.16
N SER A 178 -6.33 -22.91 5.47
CA SER A 178 -6.66 -23.92 4.45
C SER A 178 -7.74 -23.43 3.48
N LEU A 179 -8.76 -22.71 3.95
CA LEU A 179 -9.78 -22.11 3.09
C LEU A 179 -9.18 -21.08 2.11
N ASN A 180 -8.28 -20.23 2.60
CA ASN A 180 -7.52 -19.28 1.79
C ASN A 180 -6.69 -20.01 0.73
N MET A 181 -6.00 -21.09 1.10
CA MET A 181 -5.23 -21.91 0.16
C MET A 181 -6.12 -22.50 -0.93
N LEU A 182 -7.25 -23.13 -0.56
CA LEU A 182 -8.19 -23.70 -1.52
C LEU A 182 -8.71 -22.65 -2.52
N LEU A 183 -9.10 -21.46 -2.05
CA LEU A 183 -9.58 -20.40 -2.93
C LEU A 183 -8.48 -19.94 -3.90
N ARG A 184 -7.25 -19.78 -3.43
CA ARG A 184 -6.09 -19.45 -4.29
C ARG A 184 -5.85 -20.53 -5.34
N THR A 185 -5.88 -21.81 -4.96
CA THR A 185 -5.69 -22.94 -5.88
C THR A 185 -6.81 -23.00 -6.93
N LEU A 186 -8.06 -22.75 -6.54
CA LEU A 186 -9.20 -22.71 -7.46
C LEU A 186 -9.07 -21.57 -8.48
N MET A 187 -8.49 -20.44 -8.11
CA MET A 187 -8.29 -19.30 -9.01
C MET A 187 -7.21 -19.52 -10.08
N ILE A 188 -6.35 -20.54 -9.95
CA ILE A 188 -5.31 -20.81 -10.94
C ILE A 188 -5.95 -21.35 -12.21
N GLY A 189 -5.74 -20.64 -13.33
CA GLY A 189 -6.22 -21.04 -14.65
C GLY A 189 -7.75 -20.98 -14.82
N ARG A 190 -8.49 -20.38 -13.87
CA ARG A 190 -9.96 -20.31 -13.91
C ARG A 190 -10.44 -18.87 -13.75
N ALA A 191 -11.60 -18.56 -14.34
CA ALA A 191 -12.23 -17.27 -14.15
C ALA A 191 -12.66 -17.09 -12.69
N ARG A 192 -12.52 -15.87 -12.14
CA ARG A 192 -12.85 -15.55 -10.74
C ARG A 192 -14.25 -16.00 -10.34
N LYS A 193 -15.24 -15.79 -11.19
CA LYS A 193 -16.64 -16.18 -10.94
C LYS A 193 -16.79 -17.70 -10.77
N GLN A 194 -16.11 -18.47 -11.61
CA GLN A 194 -16.13 -19.94 -11.55
C GLN A 194 -15.43 -20.45 -10.29
N ALA A 195 -14.23 -19.92 -9.98
CA ALA A 195 -13.49 -20.29 -8.77
C ALA A 195 -14.28 -20.01 -7.49
N LEU A 196 -14.95 -18.85 -7.40
CA LEU A 196 -15.80 -18.52 -6.26
C LEU A 196 -17.03 -19.42 -6.12
N ALA A 197 -17.64 -19.85 -7.23
CA ALA A 197 -18.75 -20.79 -7.20
C ALA A 197 -18.30 -22.16 -6.65
N MET A 198 -17.19 -22.70 -7.17
CA MET A 198 -16.60 -23.97 -6.71
C MET A 198 -16.14 -23.91 -5.25
N TYR A 199 -15.64 -22.76 -4.82
CA TYR A 199 -15.27 -22.51 -3.43
C TYR A 199 -16.49 -22.53 -2.52
N ARG A 200 -17.55 -21.81 -2.88
CA ARG A 200 -18.80 -21.73 -2.08
C ARG A 200 -19.46 -23.08 -1.92
N GLU A 201 -19.51 -23.89 -2.97
CA GLU A 201 -20.01 -25.26 -2.93
C GLU A 201 -19.28 -26.07 -1.85
N ARG A 202 -17.94 -26.10 -1.91
CA ARG A 202 -17.09 -26.80 -0.93
C ARG A 202 -17.20 -26.24 0.48
N TYR A 203 -17.19 -24.90 0.61
CA TYR A 203 -17.35 -24.22 1.89
C TYR A 203 -18.68 -24.63 2.54
N SER A 204 -19.79 -24.60 1.80
CA SER A 204 -21.11 -25.00 2.31
C SER A 204 -21.23 -26.48 2.62
N ALA A 205 -20.48 -27.35 1.93
CA ALA A 205 -20.48 -28.79 2.17
C ALA A 205 -19.79 -29.19 3.48
N TRP A 206 -18.82 -28.39 3.96
CA TRP A 206 -17.98 -28.74 5.12
C TRP A 206 -18.09 -27.77 6.30
N THR A 207 -18.68 -26.59 6.09
CA THR A 207 -18.81 -25.54 7.13
C THR A 207 -20.27 -25.42 7.52
N THR A 208 -20.60 -25.78 8.77
CA THR A 208 -21.95 -25.56 9.29
C THR A 208 -22.23 -24.07 9.54
N PRO A 209 -23.50 -23.67 9.73
CA PRO A 209 -23.83 -22.30 10.13
C PRO A 209 -23.14 -21.88 11.44
N GLU A 210 -23.04 -22.77 12.44
CA GLU A 210 -22.39 -22.49 13.72
C GLU A 210 -20.88 -22.29 13.55
N MET A 211 -20.25 -23.11 12.72
CA MET A 211 -18.84 -22.94 12.32
C MET A 211 -18.65 -21.60 11.62
N THR A 212 -19.56 -21.22 10.73
CA THR A 212 -19.52 -19.93 10.02
C THR A 212 -19.56 -18.75 11.00
N THR A 213 -20.47 -18.77 11.97
CA THR A 213 -20.55 -17.73 13.01
C THR A 213 -19.24 -17.62 13.77
N ARG A 214 -18.69 -18.74 14.24
CA ARG A 214 -17.41 -18.75 14.96
C ARG A 214 -16.25 -18.23 14.11
N LEU A 215 -16.18 -18.59 12.83
CA LEU A 215 -15.15 -18.07 11.92
C LEU A 215 -15.25 -16.55 11.76
N ARG A 216 -16.45 -15.97 11.76
CA ARG A 216 -16.65 -14.52 11.73
C ARG A 216 -16.26 -13.85 13.05
N GLU A 217 -16.43 -14.54 14.17
CA GLU A 217 -16.05 -14.07 15.50
C GLU A 217 -14.54 -14.22 15.81
N THR A 218 -13.76 -14.86 14.92
CA THR A 218 -12.29 -14.99 15.05
C THR A 218 -11.62 -13.65 15.30
N SER A 219 -10.75 -13.60 16.30
CA SER A 219 -9.95 -12.42 16.64
C SER A 219 -9.06 -12.01 15.48
N ILE A 220 -8.91 -10.71 15.24
CA ILE A 220 -7.97 -10.19 14.24
C ILE A 220 -6.51 -10.58 14.51
N ASP A 221 -6.17 -10.94 15.75
CA ASP A 221 -4.83 -11.40 16.16
C ASP A 221 -4.52 -12.82 15.67
N GLU A 222 -5.55 -13.64 15.49
CA GLU A 222 -5.43 -15.00 14.96
C GLU A 222 -5.47 -15.03 13.43
N LEU A 223 -5.87 -13.92 12.82
CA LEU A 223 -5.91 -13.76 11.38
C LEU A 223 -4.53 -13.32 10.91
N GLU A 224 -3.94 -14.12 10.02
CA GLU A 224 -2.70 -13.77 9.31
C GLU A 224 -2.94 -12.57 8.38
N PHE A 225 -3.03 -11.37 8.95
CA PHE A 225 -3.02 -10.07 8.28
C PHE A 225 -1.59 -9.53 8.22
N THR A 226 -1.29 -8.72 7.21
CA THR A 226 -0.05 -7.92 7.21
C THR A 226 -0.02 -7.00 8.44
N SER A 227 1.19 -6.68 8.92
CA SER A 227 1.37 -5.79 10.09
C SER A 227 0.67 -4.44 9.92
N LYS A 228 0.59 -3.94 8.68
CA LYS A 228 -0.10 -2.68 8.34
C LYS A 228 -1.62 -2.81 8.49
N THR A 229 -2.20 -3.87 7.94
CA THR A 229 -3.64 -4.16 8.04
C THR A 229 -4.04 -4.40 9.48
N HIS A 230 -3.27 -5.20 10.23
CA HIS A 230 -3.50 -5.44 11.65
C HIS A 230 -3.47 -4.14 12.46
N ALA A 231 -2.43 -3.30 12.29
CA ALA A 231 -2.33 -2.02 12.99
C ALA A 231 -3.50 -1.07 12.68
N ALA A 232 -3.99 -1.06 11.44
CA ALA A 232 -5.16 -0.27 11.06
C ALA A 232 -6.44 -0.75 11.76
N LEU A 233 -6.67 -2.07 11.82
CA LEU A 233 -7.82 -2.66 12.48
C LEU A 233 -7.78 -2.45 14.00
N VAL A 234 -6.60 -2.55 14.62
CA VAL A 234 -6.42 -2.24 16.06
C VAL A 234 -6.76 -0.78 16.36
N LYS A 235 -6.29 0.18 15.53
CA LYS A 235 -6.63 1.61 15.69
C LYS A 235 -8.12 1.92 15.52
N LEU A 236 -8.83 1.09 14.77
CA LEU A 236 -10.27 1.19 14.56
C LEU A 236 -11.08 0.38 15.59
N GLU A 237 -10.41 -0.12 16.64
CA GLU A 237 -11.03 -0.90 17.72
C GLU A 237 -11.85 -2.08 17.17
N CYS A 238 -11.30 -2.76 16.16
CA CYS A 238 -11.96 -3.85 15.46
C CYS A 238 -11.45 -5.21 15.96
N PRO A 239 -12.11 -5.86 16.94
CA PRO A 239 -11.58 -7.08 17.56
C PRO A 239 -11.72 -8.34 16.70
N THR A 240 -12.68 -8.40 15.78
CA THR A 240 -13.03 -9.64 15.05
C THR A 240 -13.21 -9.42 13.55
N LEU A 241 -13.19 -10.52 12.78
CA LEU A 241 -13.44 -10.48 11.33
C LEU A 241 -14.83 -9.92 10.98
N GLU A 242 -15.86 -10.26 11.75
CA GLU A 242 -17.21 -9.73 11.55
C GLU A 242 -17.25 -8.22 11.74
N ARG A 243 -16.59 -7.72 12.79
CA ARG A 243 -16.47 -6.28 13.05
C ARG A 243 -15.76 -5.57 11.92
N ALA A 244 -14.75 -6.21 11.31
CA ALA A 244 -14.06 -5.65 10.15
C ALA A 244 -15.02 -5.47 8.97
N GLY A 245 -16.01 -6.36 8.80
CA GLY A 245 -17.02 -6.26 7.74
C GLY A 245 -17.99 -5.09 7.86
N TYR A 246 -18.08 -4.44 9.03
CA TYR A 246 -18.86 -3.22 9.23
C TYR A 246 -18.07 -1.94 8.96
N LEU A 247 -16.76 -2.04 8.77
CA LEU A 247 -15.93 -0.90 8.40
C LEU A 247 -16.18 -0.50 6.95
N THR A 248 -15.84 0.73 6.64
CA THR A 248 -15.85 1.24 5.27
C THR A 248 -14.44 1.24 4.67
N GLN A 249 -14.35 1.16 3.34
CA GLN A 249 -13.09 1.32 2.63
C GLN A 249 -12.41 2.63 3.03
N GLN A 250 -13.19 3.69 3.21
CA GLN A 250 -12.70 4.99 3.64
C GLN A 250 -12.07 5.00 5.04
N GLN A 251 -12.70 4.35 6.04
CA GLN A 251 -12.11 4.24 7.38
C GLN A 251 -10.75 3.55 7.35
N ILE A 252 -10.62 2.52 6.51
CA ILE A 252 -9.35 1.81 6.30
C ILE A 252 -8.32 2.72 5.62
N LEU A 253 -8.67 3.39 4.51
CA LEU A 253 -7.75 4.27 3.77
C LEU A 253 -7.22 5.41 4.64
N TYR A 254 -8.05 5.94 5.53
CA TYR A 254 -7.63 6.99 6.48
C TYR A 254 -6.52 6.50 7.41
N GLN A 255 -6.62 5.27 7.91
CA GLN A 255 -5.61 4.70 8.81
C GLN A 255 -4.35 4.22 8.09
N THR A 256 -4.44 3.95 6.78
CA THR A 256 -3.37 3.33 6.00
C THR A 256 -2.68 4.27 5.01
N ALA A 257 -2.99 5.57 5.07
CA ALA A 257 -2.50 6.60 4.15
C ALA A 257 -2.83 6.31 2.68
N GLY A 258 -4.06 5.84 2.42
CA GLY A 258 -4.56 5.61 1.06
C GLY A 258 -4.20 4.26 0.45
N ASP A 259 -3.78 3.28 1.25
CA ASP A 259 -3.36 1.98 0.73
C ASP A 259 -4.55 1.04 0.42
N LEU A 260 -4.76 0.80 -0.87
CA LEU A 260 -5.79 -0.09 -1.39
C LEU A 260 -5.51 -1.56 -1.10
N THR A 261 -4.24 -1.97 -0.91
CA THR A 261 -3.90 -3.38 -0.66
C THR A 261 -4.45 -3.87 0.68
N THR A 262 -4.55 -3.00 1.68
CA THR A 262 -5.20 -3.30 2.96
C THR A 262 -6.69 -3.58 2.78
N ILE A 263 -7.39 -2.82 1.92
CA ILE A 263 -8.80 -3.08 1.60
C ILE A 263 -8.94 -4.43 0.91
N GLU A 264 -8.09 -4.72 -0.07
CA GLU A 264 -8.12 -6.01 -0.79
C GLU A 264 -7.89 -7.18 0.15
N GLU A 265 -6.94 -7.06 1.08
CA GLU A 265 -6.65 -8.09 2.08
C GLU A 265 -7.84 -8.34 3.01
N ILE A 266 -8.47 -7.29 3.54
CA ILE A 266 -9.67 -7.41 4.39
C ILE A 266 -10.82 -8.03 3.59
N ASN A 267 -11.13 -7.49 2.41
CA ASN A 267 -12.17 -8.01 1.53
C ASN A 267 -11.97 -9.49 1.17
N TRP A 268 -10.70 -9.89 0.99
CA TRP A 268 -10.35 -11.27 0.75
C TRP A 268 -10.74 -12.16 1.94
N LYS A 269 -10.36 -11.79 3.17
CA LYS A 269 -10.70 -12.56 4.39
C LYS A 269 -12.21 -12.58 4.65
N LEU A 270 -12.90 -11.45 4.45
CA LEU A 270 -14.37 -11.38 4.54
C LEU A 270 -15.04 -12.35 3.55
N GLY A 271 -14.52 -12.40 2.32
CA GLY A 271 -15.02 -13.30 1.28
C GLY A 271 -14.88 -14.79 1.61
N LEU A 272 -13.88 -15.18 2.40
CA LEU A 272 -13.70 -16.58 2.83
C LEU A 272 -14.84 -17.07 3.73
N VAL A 273 -15.46 -16.18 4.51
CA VAL A 273 -16.52 -16.54 5.48
C VAL A 273 -17.91 -16.07 5.03
N GLY A 274 -18.04 -15.79 3.74
CA GLY A 274 -19.30 -15.38 3.10
C GLY A 274 -19.77 -13.98 3.51
N LEU A 275 -18.90 -13.14 4.07
CA LEU A 275 -19.19 -11.74 4.34
C LEU A 275 -19.07 -10.90 3.06
N LYS A 276 -19.78 -9.78 3.02
CA LYS A 276 -19.73 -8.85 1.90
C LYS A 276 -18.41 -8.06 1.94
N PRO A 277 -17.90 -7.62 0.78
CA PRO A 277 -16.81 -6.65 0.74
C PRO A 277 -17.20 -5.36 1.47
N LEU A 278 -16.20 -4.66 2.01
CA LEU A 278 -16.32 -3.34 2.62
C LEU A 278 -17.04 -2.39 1.68
N ALA A 279 -18.06 -1.70 2.20
CA ALA A 279 -18.71 -0.61 1.48
C ALA A 279 -17.74 0.56 1.30
N ALA A 280 -17.87 1.34 0.23
CA ALA A 280 -17.03 2.52 0.00
C ALA A 280 -17.05 3.48 1.23
N GLY A 281 -18.21 3.59 1.88
CA GLY A 281 -18.47 4.55 2.95
C GLY A 281 -18.82 5.93 2.39
N ALA A 282 -19.69 6.65 3.09
CA ALA A 282 -19.79 8.10 2.97
C ALA A 282 -18.90 8.70 4.06
N LEU A 283 -18.32 9.88 3.82
CA LEU A 283 -17.58 10.58 4.88
C LEU A 283 -18.49 10.79 6.08
N ALA A 284 -18.09 10.30 7.23
CA ALA A 284 -18.50 10.95 8.45
C ALA A 284 -17.82 12.33 8.43
N ASP A 285 -18.63 13.39 8.53
CA ASP A 285 -18.10 14.73 8.76
C ASP A 285 -17.13 14.64 9.95
N PRO A 286 -15.84 14.99 9.77
CA PRO A 286 -14.92 14.96 10.88
C PRO A 286 -15.45 15.91 11.96
N PRO A 287 -15.36 15.56 13.26
CA PRO A 287 -15.54 16.56 14.30
C PRO A 287 -14.52 17.67 13.99
N SER A 288 -15.01 18.91 13.97
CA SER A 288 -14.19 20.11 13.76
C SER A 288 -13.01 20.09 14.73
N LYS A 289 -11.83 19.69 14.25
CA LYS A 289 -10.60 19.82 15.04
C LYS A 289 -10.32 21.31 15.23
N PRO A 290 -9.76 21.72 16.38
CA PRO A 290 -9.32 23.10 16.58
C PRO A 290 -8.38 23.54 15.45
N MET A 291 -8.51 24.81 15.09
CA MET A 291 -7.79 25.47 14.00
C MET A 291 -6.27 25.27 14.10
N GLU A 292 -5.64 24.64 13.10
CA GLU A 292 -4.17 24.50 12.99
C GLU A 292 -3.66 25.44 11.88
N ILE A 293 -3.38 26.71 12.20
CA ILE A 293 -2.73 27.65 11.27
C ILE A 293 -1.23 27.64 11.57
N ALA A 294 -0.48 26.83 10.82
CA ALA A 294 0.91 26.50 11.15
C ALA A 294 1.94 27.60 10.91
N THR A 295 1.76 28.47 9.90
CA THR A 295 2.71 29.55 9.54
C THR A 295 2.01 30.60 8.68
N SER A 296 2.47 31.86 8.69
CA SER A 296 1.95 32.90 7.79
C SER A 296 2.40 32.69 6.34
N TYR A 297 1.48 32.79 5.38
CA TYR A 297 1.79 32.75 3.94
C TYR A 297 0.67 33.34 3.09
N GLY A 298 1.01 33.77 1.87
CA GLY A 298 0.06 34.18 0.84
C GLY A 298 0.39 33.61 -0.52
N ALA A 299 -0.66 33.27 -1.28
CA ALA A 299 -0.53 32.66 -2.60
C ALA A 299 -1.74 32.99 -3.48
N LEU A 300 -1.50 33.18 -4.77
CA LEU A 300 -2.57 33.27 -5.77
C LEU A 300 -2.70 31.93 -6.51
N SER A 301 -3.92 31.49 -6.79
CA SER A 301 -4.20 30.30 -7.60
C SER A 301 -5.02 30.71 -8.81
N VAL A 302 -4.43 30.57 -9.99
CA VAL A 302 -5.02 30.94 -11.28
C VAL A 302 -5.63 29.70 -11.93
N ARG A 303 -6.92 29.75 -12.27
CA ARG A 303 -7.59 28.63 -12.94
C ARG A 303 -7.33 28.68 -14.44
N CYS A 304 -6.31 27.96 -14.89
CA CYS A 304 -6.00 27.81 -16.31
C CYS A 304 -6.01 26.33 -16.68
N ALA A 305 -7.00 25.90 -17.47
CA ALA A 305 -7.17 24.51 -17.87
C ALA A 305 -6.32 24.12 -19.10
N ASP A 306 -5.64 25.08 -19.72
CA ASP A 306 -4.86 24.86 -20.93
C ASP A 306 -3.66 23.91 -20.67
N ALA A 307 -3.23 23.22 -21.73
CA ALA A 307 -2.07 22.32 -21.65
C ALA A 307 -0.78 23.09 -21.28
N ASP A 308 -0.63 24.30 -21.82
CA ASP A 308 0.46 25.26 -21.61
C ASP A 308 0.20 26.27 -20.49
N ALA A 309 -0.72 25.95 -19.55
CA ALA A 309 -1.18 26.86 -18.49
C ALA A 309 -0.06 27.60 -17.75
N VAL A 310 1.03 26.92 -17.36
CA VAL A 310 2.15 27.55 -16.64
C VAL A 310 2.84 28.62 -17.49
N ALA A 311 3.04 28.37 -18.78
CA ALA A 311 3.68 29.33 -19.68
C ALA A 311 2.80 30.57 -19.92
N ARG A 312 1.49 30.37 -20.08
CA ARG A 312 0.51 31.47 -20.23
C ARG A 312 0.43 32.35 -18.99
N VAL A 313 0.29 31.74 -17.82
CA VAL A 313 0.24 32.48 -16.55
C VAL A 313 1.57 33.18 -16.31
N ARG A 314 2.72 32.55 -16.61
CA ARG A 314 4.04 33.18 -16.52
C ARG A 314 4.14 34.44 -17.40
N ALA A 315 3.67 34.37 -18.64
CA ALA A 315 3.67 35.53 -19.54
C ALA A 315 2.79 36.66 -19.00
N ALA A 316 1.60 36.35 -18.50
CA ALA A 316 0.68 37.33 -17.91
C ALA A 316 1.24 37.95 -16.62
N VAL A 317 1.97 37.20 -15.80
CA VAL A 317 2.71 37.74 -14.64
C VAL A 317 3.76 38.74 -15.12
N ILE A 318 4.58 38.39 -16.11
CA ILE A 318 5.60 39.32 -16.65
C ILE A 318 4.97 40.61 -17.19
N GLU A 319 3.88 40.49 -17.95
CA GLU A 319 3.13 41.64 -18.47
C GLU A 319 2.57 42.51 -17.33
N ALA A 320 2.04 41.88 -16.28
CA ALA A 320 1.53 42.59 -15.12
C ALA A 320 2.63 43.41 -14.42
N TYR A 321 3.82 42.85 -14.16
CA TYR A 321 4.92 43.60 -13.56
C TYR A 321 5.46 44.69 -14.49
N ALA A 322 5.56 44.40 -15.79
CA ALA A 322 6.01 45.37 -16.79
C ALA A 322 5.10 46.61 -16.88
N ALA A 323 3.79 46.44 -16.70
CA ALA A 323 2.84 47.56 -16.67
C ALA A 323 3.11 48.57 -15.55
N ASP A 324 3.80 48.16 -14.47
CA ASP A 324 4.22 49.06 -13.39
C ASP A 324 5.72 49.43 -13.44
N GLY A 325 6.41 49.07 -14.53
CA GLY A 325 7.83 49.41 -14.74
C GLY A 325 8.80 48.45 -14.06
N ALA A 326 8.36 47.25 -13.68
CA ALA A 326 9.22 46.19 -13.18
C ALA A 326 9.50 45.15 -14.27
N HIS A 327 10.76 44.77 -14.46
CA HIS A 327 11.18 43.87 -15.53
C HIS A 327 11.89 42.64 -14.99
N PRO A 328 11.78 41.47 -15.67
CA PRO A 328 12.53 40.28 -15.31
C PRO A 328 14.04 40.54 -15.36
N VAL A 329 14.74 40.12 -14.31
CA VAL A 329 16.20 40.19 -14.17
C VAL A 329 16.76 38.80 -13.83
N ASP A 330 18.07 38.65 -13.92
CA ASP A 330 18.75 37.42 -13.50
C ASP A 330 18.74 37.27 -11.96
N SER A 331 18.81 36.03 -11.48
CA SER A 331 18.86 35.70 -10.05
C SER A 331 19.98 36.43 -9.28
N SER A 332 21.11 36.74 -9.94
CA SER A 332 22.23 37.51 -9.38
C SER A 332 21.88 38.93 -8.96
N ALA A 333 20.73 39.47 -9.39
CA ALA A 333 20.22 40.77 -8.97
C ALA A 333 19.75 40.80 -7.51
N PHE A 334 19.51 39.63 -6.90
CA PHE A 334 19.03 39.44 -5.54
C PHE A 334 20.06 38.68 -4.69
N ALA A 335 20.50 39.27 -3.58
CA ALA A 335 21.48 38.64 -2.70
C ALA A 335 20.86 37.48 -1.91
N GLY A 336 21.53 36.32 -1.90
CA GLY A 336 21.18 35.16 -1.07
C GLY A 336 20.17 34.16 -1.66
N VAL A 337 19.59 34.42 -2.84
CA VAL A 337 18.61 33.51 -3.48
C VAL A 337 19.17 32.16 -3.93
N GLY A 338 20.50 32.05 -4.03
CA GLY A 338 21.23 30.82 -4.33
C GLY A 338 21.66 30.02 -3.09
N GLU A 339 21.35 30.50 -1.88
CA GLU A 339 21.66 29.81 -0.63
C GLU A 339 20.46 29.01 -0.14
N THR A 340 20.69 27.76 0.27
CA THR A 340 19.70 26.97 1.00
C THR A 340 19.56 27.58 2.41
N HIS A 341 18.34 27.98 2.80
CA HIS A 341 18.04 28.74 4.03
C HIS A 341 18.40 30.24 3.97
N TRP A 342 18.20 30.86 2.81
CA TRP A 342 18.23 32.32 2.68
C TRP A 342 17.39 33.02 3.77
N HIS A 343 17.99 33.99 4.47
CA HIS A 343 17.30 34.76 5.51
C HIS A 343 16.31 35.75 4.88
N MET A 344 15.09 35.28 4.60
CA MET A 344 14.02 36.11 4.05
C MET A 344 13.45 37.05 5.14
N PRO A 345 13.31 38.37 4.88
CA PRO A 345 12.75 39.33 5.85
C PRO A 345 11.32 38.97 6.22
N ASP A 346 10.88 39.09 7.48
CA ASP A 346 9.52 38.73 7.90
C ASP A 346 8.42 39.30 7.00
N PRO A 347 7.31 38.58 6.79
CA PRO A 347 6.24 39.03 5.91
C PRO A 347 5.59 40.30 6.46
N VAL A 348 5.48 41.34 5.63
CA VAL A 348 4.85 42.62 5.97
C VAL A 348 3.65 42.84 5.06
N LEU A 349 2.57 43.39 5.62
CA LEU A 349 1.40 43.79 4.84
C LEU A 349 1.79 44.83 3.78
N ASN A 350 1.64 44.46 2.51
CA ASN A 350 1.93 45.31 1.38
C ASN A 350 0.64 45.89 0.79
N ALA A 351 0.48 47.21 0.89
CA ALA A 351 -0.69 47.93 0.39
C ALA A 351 -0.37 48.81 -0.85
N ASP A 352 0.80 48.64 -1.47
CA ASP A 352 1.18 49.41 -2.65
C ASP A 352 0.19 49.13 -3.82
N PRO A 353 -0.35 50.13 -4.52
CA PRO A 353 -1.16 49.88 -5.69
C PRO A 353 -0.37 49.29 -6.88
N LYS A 354 0.97 49.25 -6.81
CA LYS A 354 1.85 48.87 -7.92
C LYS A 354 2.75 47.68 -7.58
N LEU A 355 3.02 46.88 -8.60
CA LEU A 355 4.03 45.82 -8.62
C LEU A 355 5.44 46.43 -8.80
N GLY A 356 6.43 45.86 -8.14
CA GLY A 356 7.80 46.38 -8.10
C GLY A 356 8.84 45.26 -8.02
N ASP A 357 9.89 45.47 -7.23
CA ASP A 357 10.89 44.45 -6.93
C ASP A 357 10.21 43.23 -6.27
N ASP A 358 10.42 42.02 -6.82
CA ASP A 358 9.80 40.82 -6.28
C ASP A 358 10.49 39.53 -6.75
N VAL A 359 10.23 38.44 -6.02
CA VAL A 359 10.56 37.07 -6.41
C VAL A 359 9.26 36.28 -6.49
N VAL A 360 8.96 35.76 -7.68
CA VAL A 360 7.69 35.08 -7.96
C VAL A 360 7.93 33.67 -8.44
N LEU A 361 7.34 32.69 -7.76
CA LEU A 361 7.41 31.28 -8.08
C LEU A 361 6.07 30.79 -8.63
N LEU A 362 6.10 30.10 -9.77
CA LEU A 362 4.95 29.48 -10.41
C LEU A 362 4.96 27.95 -10.28
N GLN A 363 3.85 27.37 -9.84
CA GLN A 363 3.72 25.91 -9.69
C GLN A 363 2.38 25.40 -10.19
N ARG A 364 2.35 24.25 -10.86
CA ARG A 364 1.09 23.62 -11.26
C ARG A 364 0.64 22.62 -10.20
N ALA A 365 -0.63 22.72 -9.79
CA ALA A 365 -1.28 21.72 -8.93
C ALA A 365 -2.66 21.40 -9.49
N GLY A 366 -2.79 20.23 -10.09
CA GLY A 366 -4.00 19.81 -10.80
C GLY A 366 -4.44 20.83 -11.85
N SER A 367 -5.55 21.50 -11.55
CA SER A 367 -6.26 22.42 -12.41
C SER A 367 -5.86 23.90 -12.20
N TRP A 368 -4.98 24.15 -11.21
CA TRP A 368 -4.50 25.46 -10.81
C TRP A 368 -3.04 25.69 -11.17
N VAL A 369 -2.70 26.95 -11.44
CA VAL A 369 -1.33 27.46 -11.41
C VAL A 369 -1.19 28.39 -10.21
N HIS A 370 -0.40 27.99 -9.23
CA HIS A 370 -0.04 28.80 -8.09
C HIS A 370 0.99 29.85 -8.48
N VAL A 371 0.80 31.08 -8.02
CA VAL A 371 1.71 32.20 -8.14
C VAL A 371 2.03 32.66 -6.73
N LEU A 372 3.22 32.32 -6.27
CA LEU A 372 3.73 32.59 -4.94
C LEU A 372 4.69 33.78 -5.03
N SER A 373 4.33 34.91 -4.45
CA SER A 373 5.16 36.12 -4.46
C SER A 373 5.76 36.32 -3.07
N LEU A 374 7.01 36.77 -2.99
CA LEU A 374 7.68 37.09 -1.72
C LEU A 374 7.20 38.42 -1.13
N PHE A 375 6.94 39.43 -1.97
CA PHE A 375 6.50 40.75 -1.53
C PHE A 375 4.99 40.87 -1.33
N TRP A 376 4.21 39.94 -1.89
CA TRP A 376 2.74 39.93 -1.81
C TRP A 376 2.18 38.78 -0.97
N GLU A 377 2.99 38.19 -0.08
CA GLU A 377 2.52 37.17 0.88
C GLU A 377 1.44 37.70 1.81
N LEU A 378 1.50 38.97 2.19
CA LEU A 378 0.45 39.64 2.96
C LEU A 378 -0.05 40.83 2.14
N ALA A 379 -1.25 40.71 1.61
CA ALA A 379 -1.90 41.76 0.83
C ALA A 379 -3.28 42.08 1.43
N PRO A 380 -3.73 43.34 1.41
CA PRO A 380 -5.08 43.68 1.81
C PRO A 380 -6.09 42.90 0.96
N THR A 381 -7.08 42.32 1.63
CA THR A 381 -8.13 41.53 1.00
C THR A 381 -8.79 42.31 -0.13
N GLY A 382 -8.87 41.70 -1.31
CA GLY A 382 -9.49 42.30 -2.49
C GLY A 382 -8.65 43.36 -3.22
N LYS A 383 -7.46 43.72 -2.71
CA LYS A 383 -6.62 44.79 -3.28
C LYS A 383 -5.29 44.29 -3.87
N ASN A 384 -5.07 42.98 -3.97
CA ASN A 384 -3.83 42.46 -4.55
C ASN A 384 -3.74 42.83 -6.06
N PRO A 385 -2.78 43.67 -6.48
CA PRO A 385 -2.72 44.20 -7.85
C PRO A 385 -2.45 43.11 -8.89
N LEU A 386 -1.68 42.08 -8.53
CA LEU A 386 -1.43 40.94 -9.40
C LEU A 386 -2.70 40.09 -9.59
N ALA A 387 -3.44 39.83 -8.50
CA ALA A 387 -4.70 39.10 -8.56
C ALA A 387 -5.73 39.85 -9.43
N LEU A 388 -5.86 41.16 -9.25
CA LEU A 388 -6.75 41.99 -10.06
C LEU A 388 -6.40 41.91 -11.55
N ARG A 389 -5.12 42.00 -11.93
CA ARG A 389 -4.71 41.94 -13.35
C ARG A 389 -4.91 40.56 -13.95
N LEU A 390 -4.45 39.50 -13.28
CA LEU A 390 -4.63 38.12 -13.74
C LEU A 390 -6.12 37.75 -13.84
N SER A 391 -6.95 38.29 -12.94
CA SER A 391 -8.39 38.02 -12.93
C SER A 391 -9.17 38.53 -14.14
N ARG A 392 -8.55 39.37 -14.99
CA ARG A 392 -9.13 39.82 -16.26
C ARG A 392 -9.14 38.71 -17.31
N GLN A 393 -8.27 37.71 -17.17
CA GLN A 393 -8.10 36.63 -18.14
C GLN A 393 -8.57 35.28 -17.58
N TRP A 394 -8.41 35.04 -16.28
CA TRP A 394 -8.80 33.79 -15.63
C TRP A 394 -9.42 34.04 -14.27
N PRO A 395 -10.25 33.14 -13.74
CA PRO A 395 -10.61 33.21 -12.33
C PRO A 395 -9.37 33.01 -11.43
N VAL A 396 -9.24 33.83 -10.39
CA VAL A 396 -8.11 33.81 -9.46
C VAL A 396 -8.60 33.74 -8.01
N LEU A 397 -8.03 32.83 -7.22
CA LEU A 397 -8.26 32.75 -5.79
C LEU A 397 -6.99 33.13 -5.03
N ALA A 398 -7.06 34.14 -4.16
CA ALA A 398 -6.01 34.42 -3.19
C ALA A 398 -6.27 33.60 -1.91
N VAL A 399 -5.22 32.96 -1.41
CA VAL A 399 -5.18 32.24 -0.13
C VAL A 399 -4.18 32.94 0.75
N ASN A 400 -4.64 33.57 1.82
CA ASN A 400 -3.81 34.28 2.78
C ASN A 400 -4.01 33.70 4.17
N THR A 401 -2.91 33.48 4.87
CA THR A 401 -2.92 32.95 6.22
C THR A 401 -1.97 33.76 7.08
N ILE A 402 -2.42 34.10 8.28
CA ILE A 402 -1.59 34.71 9.31
C ILE A 402 -1.58 33.72 10.48
N GLU A 403 -0.39 33.28 10.85
CA GLU A 403 -0.16 32.28 11.89
C GLU A 403 -0.97 32.58 13.16
N ASN A 404 -1.74 31.59 13.62
CA ASN A 404 -2.62 31.67 14.80
C ASN A 404 -3.66 32.81 14.78
N LEU A 405 -3.85 33.52 13.67
CA LEU A 405 -4.67 34.73 13.59
C LEU A 405 -5.79 34.60 12.56
N THR A 406 -5.47 34.36 11.30
CA THR A 406 -6.47 34.37 10.22
C THR A 406 -6.22 33.37 9.10
N TYR A 407 -7.32 32.90 8.49
CA TYR A 407 -7.33 32.16 7.24
C TYR A 407 -8.33 32.81 6.29
N GLU A 408 -7.86 33.45 5.22
CA GLU A 408 -8.65 34.28 4.31
C GLU A 408 -8.57 33.77 2.87
N LEU A 409 -9.72 33.73 2.20
CA LEU A 409 -9.87 33.42 0.79
C LEU A 409 -10.57 34.57 0.09
N CYS A 410 -10.02 35.03 -1.02
CA CYS A 410 -10.64 36.06 -1.86
C CYS A 410 -10.67 35.62 -3.32
N TRP A 411 -11.86 35.58 -3.90
CA TRP A 411 -12.08 35.25 -5.30
C TRP A 411 -12.11 36.52 -6.15
N TYR A 412 -11.35 36.51 -7.24
CA TYR A 412 -11.25 37.58 -8.21
C TYR A 412 -11.71 37.08 -9.58
N ALA A 413 -12.55 37.87 -10.23
CA ALA A 413 -13.01 37.64 -11.60
C ALA A 413 -13.33 38.98 -12.27
N ASP A 414 -13.02 39.07 -13.56
CA ASP A 414 -13.21 40.25 -14.42
C ASP A 414 -12.47 41.50 -13.93
N GLY A 415 -11.30 41.33 -13.31
CA GLY A 415 -10.53 42.46 -12.81
C GLY A 415 -10.99 43.01 -11.45
N ALA A 416 -11.87 42.32 -10.74
CA ALA A 416 -12.42 42.75 -9.45
C ALA A 416 -12.51 41.60 -8.44
N ALA A 417 -12.39 41.93 -7.15
CA ALA A 417 -12.74 41.01 -6.07
C ALA A 417 -14.27 40.81 -6.05
N ARG A 418 -14.73 39.56 -5.91
CA ARG A 418 -16.16 39.20 -6.02
C ARG A 418 -16.67 38.47 -4.80
N GLN A 419 -15.91 37.49 -4.31
CA GLN A 419 -16.33 36.66 -3.19
C GLN A 419 -15.22 36.56 -2.13
N PHE A 420 -15.63 36.30 -0.89
CA PHE A 420 -14.73 36.24 0.25
C PHE A 420 -15.20 35.21 1.29
N ALA A 421 -14.24 34.56 1.93
CA ALA A 421 -14.45 33.80 3.15
C ALA A 421 -13.25 34.00 4.07
N ALA A 422 -13.50 34.11 5.37
CA ALA A 422 -12.43 34.20 6.37
C ALA A 422 -12.79 33.51 7.67
N LEU A 423 -11.75 33.03 8.36
CA LEU A 423 -11.78 32.57 9.75
C LEU A 423 -10.74 33.36 10.54
N GLY A 424 -11.21 34.05 11.59
CA GLY A 424 -10.41 35.05 12.29
C GLY A 424 -10.26 36.31 11.43
N ARG A 425 -10.40 37.48 12.05
CA ARG A 425 -10.02 38.77 11.45
C ARG A 425 -9.29 39.57 12.53
N PRO A 426 -8.10 40.14 12.26
CA PRO A 426 -7.41 40.91 13.26
C PRO A 426 -8.22 42.19 13.51
N ALA A 427 -8.37 42.59 14.77
CA ALA A 427 -9.03 43.85 15.08
C ALA A 427 -8.27 45.01 14.42
N GLY A 428 -8.99 45.91 13.72
CA GLY A 428 -8.40 47.12 13.14
C GLY A 428 -8.09 47.09 11.64
N GLN A 429 -8.44 46.03 10.89
CA GLN A 429 -8.41 46.12 9.43
C GLN A 429 -9.50 47.07 8.91
N GLU A 430 -9.16 47.87 7.90
CA GLU A 430 -10.13 48.72 7.21
C GLU A 430 -11.30 47.89 6.65
N PRO A 431 -12.53 48.39 6.68
CA PRO A 431 -13.65 47.78 5.98
C PRO A 431 -13.32 47.57 4.50
N LEU A 432 -13.86 46.51 3.90
CA LEU A 432 -13.80 46.35 2.45
C LEU A 432 -14.54 47.53 1.80
N ASP A 433 -13.91 48.19 0.82
CA ASP A 433 -14.51 49.34 0.12
C ASP A 433 -15.81 48.95 -0.60
N THR A 434 -15.93 47.68 -1.01
CA THR A 434 -17.12 47.10 -1.63
C THR A 434 -17.50 45.81 -0.89
N PRO A 435 -18.77 45.59 -0.53
CA PRO A 435 -19.21 44.34 0.08
C PRO A 435 -19.02 43.18 -0.90
N LEU A 436 -18.29 42.15 -0.48
CA LEU A 436 -18.05 40.93 -1.24
C LEU A 436 -19.10 39.87 -0.90
N ALA A 437 -19.49 39.07 -1.88
CA ALA A 437 -20.39 37.94 -1.65
C ALA A 437 -19.68 36.82 -0.86
N PRO A 438 -20.41 35.94 -0.15
CA PRO A 438 -19.82 34.75 0.44
C PRO A 438 -19.16 33.87 -0.63
N LEU A 439 -18.01 33.27 -0.30
CA LEU A 439 -17.33 32.32 -1.18
C LEU A 439 -18.20 31.10 -1.46
N ASP A 440 -18.28 30.73 -2.73
CA ASP A 440 -18.95 29.51 -3.17
C ASP A 440 -18.02 28.29 -2.97
N PHE A 441 -18.28 27.55 -1.90
CA PHE A 441 -17.52 26.33 -1.57
C PHE A 441 -17.89 25.13 -2.46
N ALA A 442 -19.06 25.14 -3.11
CA ALA A 442 -19.45 24.08 -4.04
C ALA A 442 -18.60 24.17 -5.30
N MET A 443 -18.43 25.38 -5.83
CA MET A 443 -17.52 25.66 -6.94
C MET A 443 -16.08 25.22 -6.65
N LEU A 444 -15.59 25.43 -5.42
CA LEU A 444 -14.25 24.98 -5.03
C LEU A 444 -14.14 23.45 -4.96
N ALA A 445 -15.20 22.75 -4.55
CA ALA A 445 -15.23 21.30 -4.56
C ALA A 445 -15.17 20.76 -5.99
N ASP A 446 -15.91 21.36 -6.92
CA ASP A 446 -15.92 20.97 -8.34
C ASP A 446 -14.54 21.16 -9.02
N TYR A 447 -13.73 22.10 -8.52
CA TYR A 447 -12.38 22.35 -9.05
C TYR A 447 -11.26 21.61 -8.31
N GLY A 448 -11.61 20.94 -7.21
CA GLY A 448 -10.73 20.25 -6.30
C GLY A 448 -10.39 18.83 -6.72
N ALA A 449 -10.19 17.95 -5.75
CA ALA A 449 -9.99 16.52 -5.97
C ALA A 449 -11.31 15.83 -6.35
N ASP A 450 -11.26 14.81 -7.21
CA ASP A 450 -12.45 14.11 -7.75
C ASP A 450 -13.42 13.52 -6.69
N TYR A 451 -12.98 13.42 -5.44
CA TYR A 451 -13.74 12.89 -4.31
C TYR A 451 -14.16 13.95 -3.28
N ALA A 452 -13.89 15.24 -3.53
CA ALA A 452 -14.24 16.33 -2.64
C ALA A 452 -15.70 16.78 -2.88
N SER A 453 -16.46 16.92 -1.80
CA SER A 453 -17.81 17.54 -1.79
C SER A 453 -17.78 18.91 -1.11
N GLU A 454 -18.80 19.75 -1.41
CA GLU A 454 -18.94 21.08 -0.77
C GLU A 454 -18.84 20.99 0.76
N THR A 455 -19.55 20.04 1.37
CA THR A 455 -19.57 19.87 2.84
C THR A 455 -18.17 19.62 3.39
N GLN A 456 -17.36 18.80 2.71
CA GLN A 456 -15.99 18.50 3.13
C GLN A 456 -15.07 19.70 2.98
N VAL A 457 -15.16 20.43 1.86
CA VAL A 457 -14.35 21.63 1.62
C VAL A 457 -14.69 22.69 2.67
N ARG A 458 -15.99 22.87 2.98
CA ARG A 458 -16.46 23.80 4.01
C ARG A 458 -16.00 23.39 5.41
N ALA A 459 -16.05 22.10 5.75
CA ALA A 459 -15.58 21.59 7.04
C ALA A 459 -14.06 21.68 7.22
N ALA A 460 -13.31 21.60 6.12
CA ALA A 460 -11.85 21.75 6.12
C ALA A 460 -11.38 23.21 6.15
N PHE A 461 -12.28 24.18 5.96
CA PHE A 461 -11.93 25.60 5.97
C PHE A 461 -11.32 25.97 7.33
N GLY A 462 -10.09 26.52 7.32
CA GLY A 462 -9.30 26.80 8.54
C GLY A 462 -8.30 25.72 8.94
N ASN A 463 -8.29 24.57 8.26
CA ASN A 463 -7.20 23.59 8.32
C ASN A 463 -6.46 23.59 6.98
N SER A 464 -5.38 24.38 6.88
CA SER A 464 -4.69 24.64 5.60
C SER A 464 -4.23 23.35 4.89
N GLY A 465 -3.73 22.37 5.64
CA GLY A 465 -3.27 21.09 5.10
C GLY A 465 -4.40 20.22 4.54
N MET A 466 -5.53 20.12 5.25
CA MET A 466 -6.69 19.36 4.75
C MET A 466 -7.39 20.10 3.61
N PHE A 467 -7.55 21.42 3.73
CA PHE A 467 -8.18 22.25 2.72
C PHE A 467 -7.44 22.20 1.39
N ALA A 468 -6.12 22.28 1.41
CA ALA A 468 -5.27 22.14 0.23
C ALA A 468 -5.43 20.77 -0.46
N LYS A 469 -5.51 19.67 0.31
CA LYS A 469 -5.70 18.32 -0.25
C LYS A 469 -7.04 18.16 -0.97
N LEU A 470 -8.09 18.82 -0.48
CA LEU A 470 -9.43 18.72 -1.06
C LEU A 470 -9.61 19.64 -2.27
N THR A 471 -8.93 20.79 -2.31
CA THR A 471 -9.15 21.84 -3.33
C THR A 471 -8.02 21.98 -4.34
N ASN A 472 -6.88 21.30 -4.13
CA ASN A 472 -5.62 21.53 -4.82
C ASN A 472 -5.10 22.99 -4.69
N LEU A 473 -5.57 23.75 -3.70
CA LEU A 473 -5.07 25.08 -3.37
C LEU A 473 -3.80 24.99 -2.51
N PRO A 474 -3.00 26.07 -2.43
CA PRO A 474 -1.73 26.05 -1.73
C PRO A 474 -1.87 25.92 -0.21
N ALA A 475 -1.06 25.04 0.38
CA ALA A 475 -0.90 24.87 1.83
C ALA A 475 0.26 25.69 2.43
N SER A 476 1.05 26.37 1.59
CA SER A 476 2.27 27.09 1.98
C SER A 476 2.62 28.19 0.96
N GLY A 477 3.52 29.10 1.34
CA GLY A 477 4.00 30.20 0.50
C GLY A 477 5.41 29.98 -0.07
N ILE A 478 5.95 31.04 -0.67
CA ILE A 478 7.29 31.02 -1.27
C ILE A 478 8.39 30.84 -0.23
N ARG A 479 8.19 31.29 1.02
CA ARG A 479 9.17 31.08 2.09
C ARG A 479 9.41 29.62 2.40
N GLN A 480 8.34 28.85 2.56
CA GLN A 480 8.45 27.42 2.82
C GLN A 480 9.07 26.69 1.62
N ALA A 481 8.81 27.17 0.39
CA ALA A 481 9.48 26.70 -0.81
C ALA A 481 11.01 26.97 -0.77
N GLY A 482 11.41 28.18 -0.38
CA GLY A 482 12.82 28.58 -0.22
C GLY A 482 13.56 27.90 0.93
N GLN A 483 12.84 27.40 1.94
CA GLN A 483 13.41 26.54 2.99
C GLN A 483 13.68 25.12 2.49
N ALA A 484 12.82 24.60 1.60
CA ALA A 484 12.95 23.25 1.06
C ALA A 484 14.11 23.13 0.05
N ARG A 485 14.35 24.18 -0.75
CA ARG A 485 15.48 24.27 -1.69
C ARG A 485 15.77 25.72 -2.07
N ALA A 486 16.96 26.02 -2.58
CA ALA A 486 17.32 27.36 -3.04
C ALA A 486 16.35 27.85 -4.14
N LEU A 487 15.97 29.12 -4.08
CA LEU A 487 14.98 29.69 -5.00
C LEU A 487 15.50 29.74 -6.44
N ALA A 488 16.80 29.97 -6.64
CA ALA A 488 17.43 29.94 -7.96
C ALA A 488 17.31 28.56 -8.65
N ASP A 489 17.14 27.46 -7.90
CA ASP A 489 17.09 26.10 -8.45
C ASP A 489 15.71 25.74 -9.03
N TYR A 490 14.73 26.64 -8.95
CA TYR A 490 13.40 26.44 -9.54
C TYR A 490 13.39 26.63 -11.08
N GLY A 491 14.50 27.05 -11.70
CA GLY A 491 14.65 27.17 -13.14
C GLY A 491 13.59 28.10 -13.77
N ASP A 492 12.95 27.67 -14.86
CA ASP A 492 11.97 28.50 -15.58
C ASP A 492 10.69 28.83 -14.79
N GLN A 493 10.49 28.18 -13.65
CA GLN A 493 9.34 28.36 -12.77
C GLN A 493 9.48 29.58 -11.85
N ILE A 494 10.67 30.16 -11.71
CA ILE A 494 10.90 31.34 -10.87
C ILE A 494 11.21 32.57 -11.71
N LEU A 495 10.73 33.73 -11.24
CA LEU A 495 10.93 35.04 -11.83
C LEU A 495 11.49 35.99 -10.77
N PHE A 496 12.45 36.80 -11.18
CA PHE A 496 13.01 37.88 -10.37
C PHE A 496 12.67 39.19 -11.07
N PHE A 497 12.02 40.12 -10.39
CA PHE A 497 11.59 41.40 -10.96
C PHE A 497 12.34 42.55 -10.31
N ARG A 498 12.74 43.54 -11.10
CA ARG A 498 13.30 44.81 -10.59
C ARG A 498 12.61 46.00 -11.22
N GLY A 499 12.16 46.92 -10.39
CA GLY A 499 11.63 48.22 -10.79
C GLY A 499 12.73 49.13 -11.31
N GLY A 500 12.43 49.89 -12.37
CA GLY A 500 13.27 51.01 -12.79
C GLY A 500 13.43 52.01 -11.65
N THR A 501 14.67 52.44 -11.38
CA THR A 501 15.03 53.38 -10.32
C THR A 501 14.08 54.58 -10.22
N ARG A 502 13.54 54.86 -9.03
CA ARG A 502 13.12 56.23 -8.67
C ARG A 502 14.37 57.10 -8.74
N GLN A 503 14.48 57.94 -9.78
CA GLN A 503 15.32 59.13 -9.70
C GLN A 503 14.62 60.14 -8.79
N GLY A 504 15.28 60.52 -7.70
CA GLY A 504 15.08 61.79 -6.97
C GLY A 504 13.72 61.99 -6.31
#